data_AF-A0A317HJH3-F1
#
_entry.id   AF-A0A317HJH3-F1
#
_cell.length_a   1.000
_cell.length_b   1.000
_cell.length_c   1.000
_cell.angle_alpha   90.00
_cell.angle_beta   90.00
_cell.angle_gamma   90.00
#
_symmetry.space_group_name_H-M   'P 1'
#
loop_
_entity.id
_entity.type
_entity.pdbx_description
1 polymer ?
#
loop_
_entity_poly.entity_id
_entity_poly.type
_entity_poly.pdbx_seq_one_letter_code
_entity_poly.pdbx_strand_id
1 'polypeptide(L)' 'MRFLLVSTDYRDFLDWLYNQYSGLATQPYDAQVRSRAESLFGLANFYSSNLQRLGHEAWDIDANNEFMQRAWERQRGRA' A
#
# COMPACT_ATOMS: atom_id res chain seq x y z
N MET A 1 -8.62 8.84 18.08
CA MET A 1 -8.60 9.73 16.88
C MET A 1 -8.35 8.89 15.65
N ARG A 2 -8.62 9.42 14.45
CA ARG A 2 -8.42 8.73 13.17
C ARG A 2 -7.32 9.43 12.38
N PHE A 3 -6.33 8.68 11.92
CA PHE A 3 -5.18 9.17 11.16
C PHE A 3 -5.07 8.44 9.83
N LEU A 4 -4.76 9.20 8.79
CA LEU A 4 -4.40 8.66 7.48
C LEU A 4 -3.02 9.21 7.13
N LEU A 5 -2.03 8.33 7.05
CA LEU A 5 -0.68 8.68 6.67
C LEU A 5 -0.56 8.45 5.17
N VAL A 6 -0.29 9.53 4.46
CA VAL A 6 -0.25 9.53 3.00
C VAL A 6 1.20 9.69 2.56
N SER A 7 1.72 8.65 1.92
CA SER A 7 3.05 8.59 1.32
C SER A 7 2.97 8.46 -0.20
N THR A 8 4.12 8.58 -0.84
CA THR A 8 4.29 8.24 -2.26
C THR A 8 5.52 7.38 -2.41
N ASP A 9 5.44 6.40 -3.29
CA ASP A 9 6.57 5.58 -3.70
C ASP A 9 7.39 6.25 -4.80
N TYR A 10 8.65 5.85 -4.92
CA TYR A 10 9.45 6.18 -6.10
C TYR A 10 8.90 5.43 -7.31
N ARG A 11 8.76 6.11 -8.45
CA ARG A 11 8.22 5.50 -9.69
C ARG A 11 9.03 4.28 -10.12
N ASP A 12 10.35 4.41 -10.14
CA ASP A 12 11.25 3.30 -10.51
C ASP A 12 11.10 2.09 -9.59
N PHE A 13 10.77 2.31 -8.31
CA PHE A 13 10.48 1.22 -7.38
C PHE A 13 9.14 0.54 -7.70
N LEU A 14 8.10 1.30 -8.02
CA LEU A 14 6.81 0.72 -8.43
C LEU A 14 6.98 -0.10 -9.71
N ASP A 15 7.67 0.44 -10.71
CA ASP A 15 7.95 -0.26 -11.96
C ASP A 15 8.72 -1.55 -11.70
N TRP A 16 9.77 -1.49 -10.88
CA TRP A 16 10.51 -2.67 -10.48
C TRP A 16 9.63 -3.70 -9.76
N LEU A 17 8.82 -3.28 -8.80
CA LEU A 17 7.97 -4.15 -7.99
C LEU A 17 6.99 -4.93 -8.86
N TYR A 18 6.25 -4.25 -9.74
CA TYR A 18 5.25 -4.91 -10.58
C TYR A 18 5.84 -5.71 -11.74
N ASN A 19 7.07 -5.40 -12.18
CA ASN A 19 7.79 -6.22 -13.15
C ASN A 19 8.40 -7.48 -12.52
N GLN A 20 8.89 -7.39 -11.26
CA GLN A 20 9.51 -8.50 -10.56
C GLN A 20 8.51 -9.59 -10.17
N TYR A 21 7.30 -9.19 -9.75
CA TYR A 21 6.25 -10.12 -9.32
C TYR A 21 5.16 -10.21 -10.39
N SER A 22 5.39 -11.08 -11.38
CA SER A 22 4.43 -11.30 -12.47
C SER A 22 3.03 -11.64 -11.93
N GLY A 23 2.02 -10.90 -12.39
CA GLY A 23 0.63 -11.05 -11.95
C GLY A 23 0.28 -10.29 -10.66
N LEU A 24 1.23 -9.63 -9.99
CA LEU A 24 0.93 -8.86 -8.77
C LEU A 24 -0.13 -7.77 -9.00
N ALA A 25 -0.08 -7.08 -10.13
CA ALA A 25 -1.04 -6.02 -10.49
C ALA A 25 -2.51 -6.46 -10.54
N THR A 26 -2.77 -7.75 -10.76
CA THR A 26 -4.13 -8.33 -10.81
C THR A 26 -4.56 -8.93 -9.48
N GLN A 27 -3.65 -9.05 -8.51
CA GLN A 27 -3.96 -9.60 -7.19
C GLN A 27 -4.90 -8.68 -6.38
N PRO A 28 -5.57 -9.23 -5.36
CA PRO A 28 -6.29 -8.45 -4.34
C PRO A 28 -5.43 -7.33 -3.73
N TYR A 29 -6.08 -6.22 -3.33
CA TYR A 29 -5.42 -5.08 -2.68
C TYR A 29 -4.48 -5.52 -1.53
N ASP A 30 -4.98 -6.33 -0.59
CA ASP A 30 -4.19 -6.79 0.57
C ASP A 30 -2.96 -7.62 0.18
N ALA A 31 -3.05 -8.38 -0.92
CA ALA A 31 -1.92 -9.14 -1.42
C ALA A 31 -0.84 -8.22 -2.00
N GLN A 32 -1.24 -7.17 -2.72
CA GLN A 32 -0.31 -6.15 -3.21
C GLN A 32 0.34 -5.39 -2.06
N VAL A 33 -0.44 -4.95 -1.06
CA VAL A 33 0.07 -4.27 0.15
C VAL A 33 1.13 -5.12 0.84
N ARG A 34 0.88 -6.43 0.97
CA ARG A 34 1.83 -7.37 1.55
C ARG A 34 3.13 -7.44 0.75
N SER A 35 3.07 -7.67 -0.56
CA SER A 35 4.29 -7.75 -1.39
C SER A 35 5.09 -6.45 -1.39
N ARG A 36 4.40 -5.30 -1.37
CA ARG A 36 5.04 -3.99 -1.23
C ARG A 36 5.75 -3.84 0.12
N ALA A 37 5.13 -4.27 1.21
CA ALA A 37 5.72 -4.19 2.54
C ALA A 37 6.91 -5.17 2.70
N GLU A 38 6.82 -6.35 2.10
CA GLU A 38 7.88 -7.38 2.09
C GLU A 38 9.13 -6.95 1.30
N SER A 39 9.04 -5.94 0.42
CA SER A 39 10.22 -5.37 -0.24
C SER A 39 11.14 -4.60 0.72
N LEU A 40 10.62 -4.18 1.88
CA LEU A 40 11.29 -3.35 2.88
C LEU A 40 11.85 -2.01 2.35
N PHE A 41 11.47 -1.62 1.12
CA PHE A 41 11.97 -0.42 0.48
C PHE A 41 11.09 0.78 0.81
N GLY A 42 11.67 1.83 1.40
CA GLY A 42 10.96 3.10 1.64
C GLY A 42 9.81 3.03 2.66
N LEU A 43 9.66 1.91 3.38
CA LEU A 43 8.54 1.69 4.31
C LEU A 43 8.83 2.30 5.69
N ALA A 44 7.87 3.06 6.23
CA ALA A 44 7.93 3.67 7.55
C ALA A 44 6.64 3.44 8.36
N ASN A 45 6.29 2.19 8.66
CA ASN A 45 5.08 1.85 9.43
C ASN A 45 5.16 2.17 10.93
N PHE A 46 6.24 2.78 11.41
CA PHE A 46 6.42 3.08 12.83
C PHE A 46 5.49 4.20 13.31
N TYR A 47 5.04 5.10 12.44
CA TYR A 47 4.06 6.11 12.83
C TYR A 47 2.69 5.47 13.08
N SER A 48 2.14 4.79 12.08
CA SER A 48 0.82 4.13 12.17
C SER A 48 0.79 3.09 13.27
N SER A 49 1.81 2.24 13.39
CA SER A 49 1.85 1.20 14.42
C SER A 49 1.91 1.75 15.84
N ASN A 50 2.62 2.87 16.08
CA ASN A 50 2.64 3.49 17.40
C ASN A 50 1.34 4.26 17.70
N LEU A 51 0.74 4.92 16.70
CA LEU A 51 -0.59 5.52 16.86
C LEU A 51 -1.64 4.46 17.23
N GLN A 52 -1.59 3.29 16.59
CA GLN A 52 -2.45 2.15 16.93
C GLN A 52 -2.22 1.67 18.37
N ARG A 53 -0.97 1.54 18.82
CA ARG A 53 -0.63 1.18 20.21
C ARG A 53 -1.16 2.18 21.24
N LEU A 54 -1.30 3.45 20.87
CA LEU A 54 -1.87 4.51 21.71
C LEU A 54 -3.42 4.52 21.68
N GLY A 55 -4.07 3.56 21.03
CA GLY A 55 -5.53 3.47 20.95
C GLY A 55 -6.14 4.38 19.88
N HIS A 56 -5.38 4.73 18.85
CA HIS A 56 -5.89 5.45 17.69
C HIS A 56 -6.14 4.53 16.49
N GLU A 57 -7.06 4.93 15.62
CA GLU A 57 -7.17 4.32 14.29
C GLU A 57 -6.15 5.00 13.37
N ALA A 58 -5.26 4.22 12.75
CA ALA A 58 -4.27 4.75 11.82
C ALA A 58 -4.03 3.78 10.66
N TRP A 59 -3.89 4.32 9.45
CA TRP A 59 -3.59 3.58 8.23
C TRP A 59 -2.54 4.31 7.41
N ASP A 60 -1.70 3.55 6.72
CA ASP A 60 -0.75 4.05 5.71
C ASP A 60 -1.32 3.83 4.31
N ILE A 61 -1.18 4.82 3.43
CA ILE A 61 -1.54 4.72 2.02
C ILE A 61 -0.42 5.26 1.14
N ASP A 62 -0.13 4.54 0.05
CA ASP A 62 0.75 5.02 -1.02
C ASP A 62 -0.10 5.64 -2.15
N ALA A 63 -0.13 6.97 -2.21
CA ALA A 63 -1.06 7.75 -3.04
C ALA A 63 -0.81 7.64 -4.54
N ASN A 64 0.36 7.18 -4.97
CA ASN A 64 0.73 7.02 -6.38
C ASN A 64 0.82 5.56 -6.84
N ASN A 65 0.42 4.60 -5.99
CA ASN A 65 0.38 3.19 -6.36
C ASN A 65 -0.94 2.84 -7.07
N GLU A 66 -1.04 3.21 -8.34
CA GLU A 66 -2.26 3.05 -9.15
C GLU A 66 -2.76 1.60 -9.23
N PHE A 67 -1.86 0.63 -9.29
CA PHE A 67 -2.20 -0.79 -9.32
C PHE A 67 -3.00 -1.23 -8.09
N MET A 68 -2.59 -0.79 -6.90
CA MET A 68 -3.32 -1.04 -5.66
C MET A 68 -4.68 -0.33 -5.66
N GLN A 69 -4.72 0.94 -6.09
CA GLN A 69 -5.98 1.71 -6.13
C GLN A 69 -7.01 1.04 -7.03
N ARG A 70 -6.61 0.61 -8.24
CA ARG A 70 -7.47 -0.13 -9.15
C ARG A 70 -7.91 -1.47 -8.58
N ALA A 71 -7.05 -2.18 -7.83
CA ALA A 71 -7.44 -3.41 -7.17
C ALA A 71 -8.53 -3.17 -6.11
N TRP A 72 -8.39 -2.10 -5.32
CA TRP A 72 -9.39 -1.71 -4.33
C TRP A 72 -10.72 -1.30 -4.97
N GLU A 73 -10.69 -0.56 -6.08
CA GLU A 73 -11.88 -0.19 -6.85
C GLU A 73 -12.63 -1.42 -7.37
N ARG A 74 -11.90 -2.36 -8.02
CA ARG A 74 -12.47 -3.63 -8.51
C ARG A 74 -13.13 -4.42 -7.40
N GLN A 75 -12.48 -4.55 -6.25
CA GLN A 75 -13.03 -5.29 -5.10
C GLN A 75 -14.31 -4.68 -4.53
N ARG A 76 -14.52 -3.37 -4.70
CA ARG A 76 -15.70 -2.66 -4.23
C ARG A 76 -16.76 -2.46 -5.31
N GLY A 77 -16.60 -3.09 -6.48
CA GLY A 77 -17.54 -2.96 -7.60
C GLY A 77 -17.59 -1.56 -8.19
N ARG A 78 -16.46 -0.82 -8.16
CA ARG A 78 -16.35 0.56 -8.68
C ARG A 78 -15.56 0.63 -10.01
N ALA A 79 -15.42 -0.51 -10.67
CA ALA A 79 -14.69 -0.66 -11.94
C ALA A 79 -15.56 -0.30 -13.15
#